data_AF-A0A8J7PUB7-F1
#
_entry.id   AF-A0A8J7PUB7-F1
#
_cell.length_a   1.000
_cell.length_b   1.000
_cell.length_c   1.000
_cell.angle_alpha   90.00
_cell.angle_beta   90.00
_cell.angle_gamma   90.00
#
_symmetry.space_group_name_H-M   'P 1'
#
loop_
_entity.id
_entity.type
_entity.pdbx_description
1 polymer ?
#
loop_
_entity_poly.entity_id
_entity_poly.type
_entity_poly.pdbx_seq_one_letter_code
_entity_poly.pdbx_strand_id
1 'polypeptide(L)'
;MHCPVTYHGSPTSVARHRRSLRLEPLGDRCLPSADVVLQWNNVLLDAIRAEQTAPPPASRNLAIMHVAIFDAVNSIDREYTPYLVKKVGPKGASVEAAAAEAAHDTLVALYPDRKAAFDAAL
;
A
#
# COMPACT_ATOMS: atom_id res chain seq x y z
N MET A 1 -10.03 -65.95 54.90
CA MET A 1 -10.43 -65.63 53.51
C MET A 1 -11.39 -64.45 53.56
N HIS A 2 -10.89 -63.27 53.21
CA HIS A 2 -11.61 -61.99 53.21
C HIS A 2 -12.42 -61.84 51.91
N CYS A 3 -13.71 -61.53 52.04
CA CYS A 3 -14.44 -60.65 51.11
C CYS A 3 -13.92 -59.20 51.32
N PRO A 4 -13.99 -58.24 50.35
CA PRO A 4 -15.27 -57.74 49.83
C PRO A 4 -15.25 -57.16 48.39
N VAL A 5 -16.41 -56.61 48.05
CA VAL A 5 -16.91 -56.12 46.76
C VAL A 5 -16.61 -54.61 46.54
N THR A 6 -16.70 -54.20 45.27
CA THR A 6 -17.04 -52.87 44.68
C THR A 6 -15.99 -51.83 44.26
N TYR A 7 -16.34 -51.27 43.08
CA TYR A 7 -16.16 -49.93 42.53
C TYR A 7 -14.92 -49.62 41.68
N HIS A 8 -15.03 -49.89 40.37
CA HIS A 8 -14.28 -49.13 39.38
C HIS A 8 -15.16 -47.99 38.85
N GLY A 9 -15.01 -46.81 39.44
CA GLY A 9 -15.52 -45.57 38.88
C GLY A 9 -14.74 -45.20 37.63
N SER A 10 -15.44 -44.96 36.52
CA SER A 10 -14.85 -44.41 35.29
C SER A 10 -14.58 -42.92 35.48
N PRO A 11 -13.34 -42.41 35.34
CA PRO A 11 -13.13 -40.98 35.26
C PRO A 11 -13.57 -40.48 33.89
N THR A 12 -14.70 -39.77 33.84
CA THR A 12 -15.06 -38.94 32.68
C THR A 12 -14.09 -37.75 32.61
N SER A 13 -13.10 -37.86 31.72
CA SER A 13 -12.21 -36.75 31.39
C SER A 13 -12.98 -35.67 30.63
N VAL A 14 -13.34 -34.58 31.32
CA VAL A 14 -13.85 -33.37 30.69
C VAL A 14 -12.69 -32.69 29.96
N ALA A 15 -12.67 -32.82 28.62
CA ALA A 15 -11.68 -32.18 27.77
C ALA A 15 -11.81 -30.65 27.83
N ARG A 16 -10.84 -29.98 28.44
CA ARG A 16 -10.68 -28.53 28.34
C ARG A 16 -10.41 -28.17 26.87
N HIS A 17 -11.40 -27.62 26.19
CA HIS A 17 -11.20 -26.95 24.91
C HIS A 17 -10.29 -25.74 25.15
N ARG A 18 -8.99 -25.92 24.88
CA ARG A 18 -8.08 -24.79 24.69
C ARG A 18 -8.56 -24.09 23.42
N ARG A 19 -9.29 -22.98 23.58
CA ARG A 19 -9.53 -22.05 22.48
C ARG A 19 -8.15 -21.58 22.02
N SER A 20 -7.70 -22.12 20.89
CA SER A 20 -6.55 -21.58 20.18
C SER A 20 -6.95 -20.18 19.72
N LEU A 21 -6.35 -19.16 20.33
CA LEU A 21 -6.35 -17.84 19.74
C LEU A 21 -5.55 -17.94 18.45
N ARG A 22 -6.27 -18.00 17.34
CA ARG A 22 -5.73 -17.90 16.00
C ARG A 22 -5.26 -16.45 15.83
N LEU A 23 -3.99 -16.22 16.11
CA LEU A 23 -3.30 -15.01 15.71
C LEU A 23 -3.00 -15.18 14.22
N GLU A 24 -3.83 -14.59 13.37
CA GLU A 24 -3.46 -14.41 11.97
C GLU A 24 -2.23 -13.48 11.97
N PRO A 25 -1.08 -13.93 11.46
CA PRO A 25 0.06 -13.03 11.29
C PRO A 25 -0.42 -11.92 10.36
N LEU A 26 -0.48 -10.69 10.89
CA LEU A 26 -0.52 -9.52 10.02
C LEU A 26 0.76 -9.65 9.20
N GLY A 27 0.62 -9.91 7.89
CA GLY A 27 1.76 -10.15 7.01
C GLY A 27 2.83 -9.10 7.25
N ASP A 28 4.10 -9.49 7.11
CA ASP A 28 5.25 -8.62 7.39
C ASP A 28 4.99 -7.22 6.85
N ARG A 29 4.64 -6.28 7.74
CA ARG A 29 4.60 -4.86 7.42
C ARG A 29 6.03 -4.37 7.44
N CYS A 30 6.82 -4.82 6.47
CA CYS A 30 7.85 -3.96 5.95
C CYS A 30 7.07 -2.78 5.37
N LEU A 31 6.96 -1.67 6.10
CA LEU A 31 6.46 -0.44 5.51
C LEU A 31 7.44 -0.13 4.37
N PRO A 32 7.06 -0.29 3.09
CA PRO A 32 8.00 -0.08 2.01
C PRO A 32 8.27 1.42 2.00
N SER A 33 9.41 1.82 2.57
CA SER A 33 9.70 3.23 2.89
C SER A 33 8.63 3.87 3.79
N ALA A 34 8.84 5.11 4.20
CA ALA A 34 7.69 6.00 4.27
C ALA A 34 7.15 6.11 2.83
N ASP A 35 6.00 5.49 2.61
CA ASP A 35 5.21 5.34 1.36
C ASP A 35 5.52 6.40 0.29
N VAL A 36 6.16 5.98 -0.82
CA VAL A 36 6.49 6.83 -1.97
C VAL A 36 5.28 7.66 -2.44
N VAL A 37 4.07 7.10 -2.32
CA VAL A 37 2.83 7.81 -2.68
C VAL A 37 2.57 8.97 -1.72
N LEU A 38 2.81 8.79 -0.42
CA LEU A 38 2.70 9.87 0.57
C LEU A 38 3.78 10.94 0.37
N GLN A 39 5.00 10.56 0.00
CA GLN A 39 6.06 11.50 -0.36
C GLN A 39 5.62 12.40 -1.52
N TRP A 40 5.19 11.81 -2.63
CA TRP A 40 4.77 12.57 -3.81
C TRP A 40 3.47 13.35 -3.58
N ASN A 41 2.57 12.87 -2.72
CA ASN A 41 1.44 13.67 -2.22
C ASN A 41 1.92 14.94 -1.52
N ASN A 42 2.91 14.87 -0.65
CA ASN A 42 3.45 16.05 0.02
C ASN A 42 4.14 17.01 -0.97
N VAL A 43 4.91 16.48 -1.92
CA VAL A 43 5.54 17.28 -3.00
C VAL A 43 4.50 18.07 -3.79
N LEU A 44 3.40 17.43 -4.18
CA LEU A 44 2.31 18.12 -4.88
C LEU A 44 1.59 19.13 -3.97
N LEU A 45 1.36 18.81 -2.70
CA LEU A 45 0.76 19.77 -1.76
C LEU A 45 1.64 21.02 -1.58
N ASP A 46 2.96 20.86 -1.58
CA ASP A 46 3.89 22.00 -1.51
C ASP A 46 3.88 22.82 -2.81
N ALA A 47 3.77 22.18 -3.97
CA ALA A 47 3.57 22.88 -5.24
C ALA A 47 2.25 23.66 -5.26
N ILE A 48 1.14 23.06 -4.81
CA ILE A 48 -0.17 23.72 -4.71
C ILE A 48 -0.10 24.98 -3.81
N ARG A 49 0.59 24.88 -2.66
CA ARG A 49 0.76 26.01 -1.74
C ARG A 49 1.59 27.13 -2.37
N ALA A 50 2.71 26.77 -2.98
CA ALA A 50 3.64 27.75 -3.51
C ALA A 50 3.08 28.47 -4.76
N GLU A 51 2.34 27.76 -5.62
CA GLU A 51 1.68 28.33 -6.82
C GLU A 51 0.28 28.89 -6.52
N GLN A 52 -0.19 28.81 -5.27
CA GLN A 52 -1.53 29.23 -4.85
C GLN A 52 -2.64 28.65 -5.76
N THR A 53 -2.50 27.37 -6.12
CA THR A 53 -3.45 26.72 -7.03
C THR A 53 -4.85 26.72 -6.42
N ALA A 54 -5.84 27.25 -7.14
CA ALA A 54 -7.22 27.32 -6.66
C ALA A 54 -7.77 25.91 -6.33
N PRO A 55 -8.77 25.78 -5.43
CA PRO A 55 -9.20 24.47 -4.95
C PRO A 55 -9.69 23.49 -6.05
N PRO A 56 -10.49 23.90 -7.06
CA PRO A 56 -10.90 22.98 -8.11
C PRO A 56 -9.73 22.40 -8.96
N PRO A 57 -8.80 23.20 -9.51
CA PRO A 57 -7.64 22.65 -10.20
C PRO A 57 -6.69 21.89 -9.28
N ALA A 58 -6.54 22.27 -8.01
CA ALA A 58 -5.72 21.54 -7.05
C ALA A 58 -6.22 20.10 -6.84
N SER A 59 -7.52 19.91 -6.63
CA SER A 59 -8.15 18.59 -6.54
C SER A 59 -7.99 17.77 -7.82
N ARG A 60 -8.10 18.43 -8.99
CA ARG A 60 -7.86 17.77 -10.29
C ARG A 60 -6.41 17.29 -10.43
N ASN A 61 -5.44 18.12 -10.04
CA ASN A 61 -4.02 17.79 -10.14
C ASN A 61 -3.66 16.61 -9.22
N LEU A 62 -4.20 16.58 -8.00
CA LEU A 62 -4.09 15.44 -7.07
C LEU A 62 -4.63 14.16 -7.70
N ALA A 63 -5.80 14.21 -8.33
CA ALA A 63 -6.37 13.04 -8.98
C ALA A 63 -5.52 12.53 -10.15
N ILE A 64 -5.01 13.43 -11.00
CA ILE A 64 -4.18 13.04 -12.16
C ILE A 64 -2.91 12.33 -11.70
N MET A 65 -2.20 12.90 -10.71
CA MET A 65 -0.98 12.29 -10.18
C MET A 65 -1.24 10.90 -9.59
N HIS A 66 -2.27 10.74 -8.74
CA HIS A 66 -2.57 9.46 -8.12
C HIS A 66 -3.03 8.40 -9.14
N VAL A 67 -3.76 8.79 -10.19
CA VAL A 67 -4.14 7.89 -11.27
C VAL A 67 -2.90 7.44 -12.08
N ALA A 68 -1.96 8.36 -12.35
CA ALA A 68 -0.71 8.00 -13.04
C ALA A 68 0.14 7.03 -12.22
N ILE A 69 0.27 7.26 -10.91
CA ILE A 69 0.95 6.35 -9.97
C ILE A 69 0.26 4.98 -9.98
N PHE A 70 -1.07 4.95 -9.85
CA PHE A 70 -1.84 3.70 -9.86
C PHE A 70 -1.59 2.89 -11.13
N ASP A 71 -1.67 3.53 -12.29
CA ASP A 71 -1.45 2.86 -13.58
C ASP A 71 -0.01 2.34 -13.71
N ALA A 72 0.98 3.10 -13.22
CA ALA A 72 2.38 2.69 -13.25
C ALA A 72 2.64 1.47 -12.35
N VAL A 73 2.16 1.48 -11.11
CA VAL A 73 2.29 0.36 -10.17
C VAL A 73 1.54 -0.86 -10.69
N ASN A 74 0.29 -0.67 -11.14
CA ASN A 74 -0.52 -1.76 -11.66
C ASN A 74 0.02 -2.35 -12.98
N SER A 75 0.85 -1.62 -13.73
CA SER A 75 1.56 -2.16 -14.90
C SER A 75 2.60 -3.24 -14.54
N ILE A 76 3.04 -3.27 -13.27
CA ILE A 76 4.00 -4.22 -12.72
C ILE A 76 3.25 -5.36 -12.01
N ASP A 77 2.42 -5.04 -11.02
CA ASP A 77 1.74 -6.03 -10.17
C ASP A 77 0.56 -6.70 -10.86
N ARG A 78 -0.14 -5.96 -11.73
CA ARG A 78 -1.23 -6.44 -12.59
C ARG A 78 -2.40 -7.08 -11.83
N GLU A 79 -2.61 -6.66 -10.60
CA GLU A 79 -3.69 -7.15 -9.74
C GLU A 79 -5.04 -6.50 -10.09
N TYR A 80 -5.02 -5.26 -10.59
CA TYR A 80 -6.22 -4.46 -10.83
C TYR A 80 -6.44 -4.17 -12.32
N THR A 81 -7.65 -3.72 -12.67
CA THR A 81 -7.93 -3.20 -14.01
C THR A 81 -7.25 -1.85 -14.19
N PRO A 82 -6.37 -1.67 -15.19
CA PRO A 82 -5.74 -0.37 -15.44
C PRO A 82 -6.78 0.70 -15.80
N TYR A 83 -6.53 1.93 -15.38
CA TYR A 83 -7.38 3.07 -15.70
C TYR A 83 -7.18 3.52 -17.15
N LEU A 84 -5.94 3.82 -17.55
CA LEU A 84 -5.59 4.28 -18.90
C LEU A 84 -4.45 3.47 -19.52
N VAL A 85 -3.35 3.26 -18.78
CA VAL A 85 -2.14 2.62 -19.31
C VAL A 85 -2.23 1.11 -19.23
N LYS A 86 -2.26 0.43 -20.38
CA LYS A 86 -2.32 -1.04 -20.48
C LYS A 86 -0.97 -1.70 -20.81
N LYS A 87 0.12 -0.94 -20.72
CA LYS A 87 1.47 -1.47 -20.96
C LYS A 87 1.89 -2.37 -19.81
N VAL A 88 2.73 -3.35 -20.12
CA VAL A 88 3.34 -4.24 -19.13
C VAL A 88 4.73 -3.70 -18.82
N GLY A 89 5.03 -3.51 -17.53
CA GLY A 89 6.36 -3.12 -17.08
C GLY A 89 7.41 -4.21 -17.38
N PRO A 90 8.70 -3.84 -17.46
CA PRO A 90 9.77 -4.82 -17.63
C PRO A 90 9.83 -5.79 -16.43
N LYS A 91 10.30 -7.01 -16.67
CA LYS A 91 10.48 -7.99 -15.60
C LYS A 91 11.48 -7.46 -14.57
N GLY A 92 11.09 -7.48 -13.29
CA GLY A 92 11.92 -7.00 -12.19
C GLY A 92 11.93 -5.48 -12.02
N ALA A 93 10.98 -4.75 -12.60
CA ALA A 93 10.79 -3.33 -12.30
C ALA A 93 10.51 -3.08 -10.81
N SER A 94 11.06 -2.00 -10.25
CA SER A 94 10.72 -1.54 -8.90
C SER A 94 9.41 -0.76 -8.93
N VAL A 95 8.49 -1.13 -8.04
CA VAL A 95 7.20 -0.46 -7.85
C VAL A 95 7.42 0.97 -7.36
N GLU A 96 8.37 1.17 -6.47
CA GLU A 96 8.73 2.47 -5.89
C GLU A 96 9.27 3.41 -6.97
N ALA A 97 10.21 2.95 -7.80
CA ALA A 97 10.76 3.74 -8.89
C ALA A 97 9.70 4.08 -9.94
N ALA A 98 8.82 3.14 -10.27
CA ALA A 98 7.73 3.38 -11.22
C ALA A 98 6.71 4.40 -10.69
N ALA A 99 6.36 4.32 -9.41
CA ALA A 99 5.49 5.30 -8.76
C ALA A 99 6.14 6.70 -8.74
N ALA A 100 7.43 6.78 -8.40
CA ALA A 100 8.14 8.05 -8.32
C ALA A 100 8.28 8.73 -9.69
N GLU A 101 8.68 7.99 -10.72
CA GLU A 101 8.81 8.51 -12.08
C GLU A 101 7.45 8.99 -12.62
N ALA A 102 6.38 8.21 -12.42
CA ALA A 102 5.04 8.58 -12.89
C ALA A 102 4.52 9.85 -12.19
N ALA A 103 4.80 10.00 -10.89
CA ALA A 103 4.48 11.21 -10.15
C ALA A 103 5.28 12.41 -10.67
N HIS A 104 6.60 12.25 -10.78
CA HIS A 104 7.52 13.25 -11.31
C HIS A 104 7.05 13.80 -12.66
N ASP A 105 6.86 12.93 -13.65
CA ASP A 105 6.50 13.33 -15.02
C ASP A 105 5.16 14.05 -15.06
N THR A 106 4.20 13.58 -14.26
CA THR A 106 2.90 14.23 -14.13
C THR A 106 3.04 15.63 -13.54
N LEU A 107 3.85 15.81 -12.49
CA LEU A 107 4.03 17.10 -11.84
C LEU A 107 4.82 18.09 -12.70
N VAL A 108 5.84 17.64 -13.44
CA VAL A 108 6.55 18.47 -14.41
C VAL A 108 5.61 18.97 -15.51
N ALA A 109 4.67 18.14 -15.95
CA ALA A 109 3.67 18.56 -16.94
C ALA A 109 2.64 19.55 -16.38
N LEU A 110 2.26 19.42 -15.11
CA LEU A 110 1.26 20.28 -14.45
C LEU A 110 1.85 21.61 -13.93
N TYR A 111 3.11 21.59 -13.49
CA TYR A 111 3.82 22.70 -12.85
C TYR A 111 5.23 22.87 -13.43
N PRO A 112 5.37 23.26 -14.71
CA PRO A 112 6.66 23.26 -15.41
C PRO A 112 7.72 24.15 -14.74
N ASP A 113 7.32 25.28 -14.16
CA ASP A 113 8.23 26.21 -13.48
C ASP A 113 8.87 25.62 -12.21
N ARG A 114 8.31 24.53 -11.68
CA ARG A 114 8.80 23.83 -10.49
C ARG A 114 9.61 22.58 -10.81
N LYS A 115 9.91 22.30 -12.08
CA LYS A 115 10.64 21.10 -12.51
C LYS A 115 11.86 20.80 -11.64
N ALA A 116 12.71 21.80 -11.36
CA ALA A 116 13.92 21.61 -10.55
C ALA A 116 13.64 21.08 -9.13
N ALA A 117 12.50 21.42 -8.53
CA ALA A 117 12.10 20.90 -7.23
C ALA A 117 11.64 19.43 -7.31
N PHE A 118 10.99 19.04 -8.41
CA PHE A 118 10.58 17.66 -8.64
C PHE A 118 11.77 16.78 -9.02
N ASP A 119 12.70 17.28 -9.82
CA ASP A 119 13.96 16.61 -10.15
C ASP A 119 14.78 16.28 -8.89
N ALA A 120 14.72 17.15 -7.87
CA ALA A 120 15.40 16.94 -6.59
C ALA A 120 14.67 15.96 -5.65
N ALA A 121 13.39 15.66 -5.92
CA ALA A 121 12.56 14.78 -5.10
C ALA A 121 12.49 13.33 -5.65
N LEU A 122 12.93 13.13 -6.89
CA LEU A 122 13.03 11.85 -7.59
C LEU A 122 14.31 11.10 -7.20
#